data_AF-A0A3S1HB95-F1
#
_entry.id   AF-A0A3S1HB95-F1
#
_cell.length_a   1.000
_cell.length_b   1.000
_cell.length_c   1.000
_cell.angle_alpha   90.00
_cell.angle_beta   90.00
_cell.angle_gamma   90.00
#
_symmetry.space_group_name_H-M   'P 1'
#
loop_
_entity.id
_entity.type
_entity.pdbx_description
1 polymer ?
#
loop_
_entity_poly.entity_id
_entity_poly.type
_entity_poly.pdbx_seq_one_letter_code
_entity_poly.pdbx_strand_id
1 'polypeptide(L)'
;MNHRLALIAVIFANFFLANLAQAEGPVMIVDDPAVLAAIDAKGFGFAGIFGVDGKGDLKTLYDKAPAYHQIVETIAGDVAALRAEMKAG
;
A
#
# COMPACT_ATOMS: atom_id res chain seq x y z
N MET A 1 46.36 -16.74 -16.25
CA MET A 1 44.93 -16.71 -15.90
C MET A 1 44.17 -16.19 -17.12
N ASN A 2 43.31 -17.01 -17.71
CA ASN A 2 42.94 -16.87 -19.11
C ASN A 2 41.92 -15.73 -19.27
N HIS A 3 42.30 -14.64 -19.94
CA HIS A 3 41.45 -13.45 -20.16
C HIS A 3 40.05 -13.77 -20.73
N ARG A 4 39.95 -14.88 -21.47
CA ARG A 4 38.69 -15.43 -21.99
C ARG A 4 37.72 -15.88 -20.88
N LEU A 5 38.22 -16.50 -19.81
CA LEU A 5 37.40 -16.93 -18.66
C LEU A 5 36.91 -15.72 -17.85
N ALA A 6 37.76 -14.69 -17.72
CA ALA A 6 37.39 -13.45 -17.05
C ALA A 6 36.27 -12.71 -17.81
N LEU A 7 36.33 -12.67 -19.15
CA LEU A 7 35.30 -12.04 -19.98
C LEU A 7 33.95 -12.76 -19.82
N ILE A 8 33.95 -14.09 -19.82
CA ILE A 8 32.73 -14.89 -19.65
C ILE A 8 32.10 -14.64 -18.27
N ALA A 9 32.92 -14.57 -17.21
CA ALA A 9 32.44 -14.29 -15.87
C ALA A 9 31.77 -12.90 -15.75
N VAL A 10 32.33 -11.89 -16.41
CA VAL A 10 31.75 -10.52 -16.43
C VAL A 10 30.41 -10.49 -17.18
N ILE A 11 30.31 -11.21 -18.29
CA ILE A 11 29.05 -11.30 -19.05
C ILE A 11 27.96 -11.98 -18.21
N PHE A 12 28.29 -13.10 -17.55
CA PHE A 12 27.35 -13.81 -16.68
C PHE A 12 26.92 -12.96 -15.47
N ALA A 13 27.84 -12.23 -14.84
CA ALA A 13 27.52 -11.34 -13.73
C ALA A 13 26.57 -10.20 -14.16
N ASN A 14 26.83 -9.59 -15.31
CA ASN A 14 25.96 -8.53 -15.84
C ASN A 14 24.58 -9.06 -16.24
N PHE A 15 24.49 -10.28 -16.78
CA PHE A 15 23.21 -10.90 -17.12
C PHE A 15 22.37 -11.20 -15.87
N PHE A 16 23.00 -11.66 -14.79
CA PHE A 16 22.33 -11.89 -13.51
C PHE A 16 21.82 -10.59 -12.86
N LEU A 17 22.63 -9.52 -12.90
CA LEU A 17 22.24 -8.21 -12.37
C LEU A 17 21.08 -7.58 -13.17
N ALA A 18 21.03 -7.78 -14.48
CA ALA A 18 19.94 -7.28 -15.33
C ALA A 18 18.59 -7.96 -15.03
N ASN A 19 18.58 -9.23 -14.62
CA ASN A 19 17.35 -9.94 -14.26
C ASN A 19 16.78 -9.53 -12.90
N LEU A 20 17.61 -8.95 -12.01
CA LEU A 20 17.15 -8.47 -10.70
C LEU A 20 16.43 -7.11 -10.77
N ALA A 21 16.57 -6.37 -11.88
CA ALA A 21 16.03 -5.02 -12.05
C ALA A 21 14.68 -4.99 -12.79
N GLN A 22 14.04 -6.14 -13.01
CA GLN A 22 12.73 -6.16 -13.64
C GLN A 22 11.67 -5.74 -12.63
N ALA A 23 11.22 -4.49 -12.73
CA ALA A 23 10.03 -4.04 -12.03
C ALA A 23 8.84 -4.89 -12.48
N GLU A 24 8.22 -5.62 -11.56
CA GLU A 24 6.93 -6.27 -11.80
C GLU A 24 5.97 -5.21 -12.34
N GLY A 25 5.29 -5.53 -13.45
CA GLY A 25 4.40 -4.59 -14.12
C GLY A 25 3.28 -4.08 -13.20
N PRO A 26 2.56 -3.02 -13.61
CA PRO A 26 1.50 -2.44 -12.79
C PRO A 26 0.49 -3.50 -12.34
N VAL A 27 0.18 -3.52 -11.04
CA VAL A 27 -0.80 -4.44 -10.46
C VAL A 27 -2.20 -4.01 -10.93
N MET A 28 -2.79 -4.81 -11.81
CA MET A 28 -4.11 -4.53 -12.39
C MET A 28 -5.28 -4.99 -11.50
N ILE A 29 -5.02 -5.82 -10.49
CA ILE A 29 -6.01 -6.37 -9.57
C ILE A 29 -5.62 -5.98 -8.14
N VAL A 30 -6.15 -4.85 -7.69
CA VAL A 30 -5.90 -4.29 -6.34
C VAL A 30 -6.76 -4.96 -5.26
N ASP A 31 -7.77 -5.73 -5.65
CA ASP A 31 -8.70 -6.42 -4.73
C ASP A 31 -8.28 -7.86 -4.40
N ASP A 32 -7.16 -8.34 -4.94
CA ASP A 32 -6.63 -9.67 -4.65
C ASP A 32 -6.13 -9.74 -3.19
N PRO A 33 -6.67 -10.63 -2.33
CA PRO A 33 -6.24 -10.76 -0.94
C PRO A 33 -4.73 -11.01 -0.78
N ALA A 34 -4.10 -11.72 -1.72
CA ALA A 34 -2.66 -12.00 -1.66
C ALA A 34 -1.83 -10.73 -1.94
N VAL A 35 -2.29 -9.91 -2.88
CA VAL A 35 -1.68 -8.59 -3.18
C VAL A 35 -1.84 -7.67 -1.97
N LEU A 36 -3.04 -7.60 -1.40
CA LEU A 36 -3.32 -6.77 -0.23
C LEU A 36 -2.47 -7.19 0.98
N ALA A 37 -2.31 -8.50 1.22
CA ALA A 37 -1.43 -9.01 2.27
C ALA A 37 0.05 -8.67 2.03
N ALA A 38 0.51 -8.70 0.78
CA ALA A 38 1.88 -8.32 0.43
C ALA A 38 2.12 -6.81 0.60
N ILE A 39 1.12 -5.97 0.30
CA ILE A 39 1.15 -4.52 0.53
C ILE A 39 1.17 -4.22 2.03
N ASP A 40 0.33 -4.90 2.80
CA ASP A 40 0.29 -4.80 4.27
C ASP A 40 1.65 -5.17 4.89
N ALA A 41 2.24 -6.30 4.47
CA ALA A 41 3.56 -6.74 4.90
C ALA A 41 4.70 -5.77 4.53
N LYS A 42 4.52 -4.94 3.49
CA LYS A 42 5.46 -3.88 3.09
C LYS A 42 5.28 -2.59 3.90
N GLY A 43 4.38 -2.57 4.89
CA GLY A 43 4.12 -1.40 5.75
C GLY A 43 3.05 -0.46 5.20
N PHE A 44 2.35 -0.83 4.13
CA PHE A 44 1.23 -0.07 3.55
C PHE A 44 -0.13 -0.59 4.05
N GLY A 45 -0.13 -1.26 5.20
CA GLY A 45 -1.35 -1.66 5.90
C GLY A 45 -2.18 -0.46 6.31
N PHE A 46 -3.51 -0.61 6.28
CA PHE A 46 -4.43 0.50 6.57
C PHE A 46 -4.14 1.16 7.93
N ALA A 47 -3.97 0.37 9.00
CA ALA A 47 -3.62 0.91 10.32
C ALA A 47 -2.20 1.49 10.38
N GLY A 48 -1.27 0.87 9.63
CA GLY A 48 0.11 1.34 9.51
C GLY A 48 0.21 2.73 8.88
N ILE A 49 -0.64 3.06 7.90
CA ILE A 49 -0.73 4.40 7.30
C ILE A 49 -1.02 5.48 8.35
N PHE A 50 -1.79 5.14 9.38
CA PHE A 50 -2.15 6.06 10.45
C PHE A 50 -1.18 6.03 11.65
N GLY A 51 -0.13 5.18 11.59
CA GLY A 51 0.88 5.07 12.65
C GLY A 51 0.33 4.54 13.97
N VAL A 52 -0.76 3.75 13.95
CA VAL A 52 -1.37 3.19 15.15
C VAL A 52 -1.00 1.72 15.30
N ASP A 53 -0.32 1.40 16.41
CA ASP A 53 -0.04 0.02 16.80
C ASP A 53 -1.30 -0.69 17.32
N GLY A 54 -1.50 -1.95 16.92
CA GLY A 54 -2.57 -2.82 17.44
C GLY A 54 -3.38 -3.49 16.34
N LYS A 55 -4.59 -3.95 16.69
CA LYS A 55 -5.47 -4.76 15.83
C LYS A 55 -5.96 -4.07 14.56
N GLY A 56 -5.70 -2.77 14.40
CA GLY A 56 -6.12 -1.98 13.25
C GLY A 56 -7.64 -1.89 13.06
N ASP A 57 -8.43 -2.20 14.09
CA ASP A 57 -9.89 -2.06 14.00
C ASP A 57 -10.30 -0.59 13.91
N LEU A 58 -11.43 -0.35 13.23
CA LEU A 58 -11.89 1.01 12.92
C LEU A 58 -12.14 1.85 14.18
N LYS A 59 -12.53 1.22 15.29
CA LYS A 59 -12.72 1.91 16.56
C LYS A 59 -11.38 2.41 17.10
N THR A 60 -10.37 1.55 17.13
CA THR A 60 -9.03 1.91 17.58
C THR A 60 -8.44 3.02 16.72
N LEU A 61 -8.65 2.98 15.40
CA LEU A 61 -8.24 4.05 14.51
C LEU A 61 -8.99 5.35 14.78
N TYR A 62 -10.31 5.28 14.97
CA TYR A 62 -11.12 6.46 15.31
C TYR A 62 -10.69 7.11 16.63
N ASP A 63 -10.36 6.29 17.62
CA ASP A 63 -9.97 6.76 18.94
C ASP A 63 -8.52 7.29 18.99
N LYS A 64 -7.60 6.72 18.19
CA LYS A 64 -6.15 6.94 18.33
C LYS A 64 -5.47 7.65 17.16
N ALA A 65 -6.06 7.65 15.96
CA ALA A 65 -5.49 8.31 14.79
C ALA A 65 -6.24 9.62 14.48
N PRO A 66 -5.65 10.80 14.78
CA PRO A 66 -6.30 12.09 14.54
C PRO A 66 -6.74 12.29 13.08
N ALA A 67 -5.92 11.84 12.12
CA ALA A 67 -6.23 11.93 10.71
C ALA A 67 -7.44 11.07 10.33
N TYR A 68 -7.52 9.83 10.83
CA TYR A 68 -8.67 8.96 10.57
C TYR A 68 -9.95 9.51 11.23
N HIS A 69 -9.86 9.99 12.46
CA HIS A 69 -10.97 10.65 13.15
C HIS A 69 -11.54 11.82 12.31
N GLN A 70 -10.67 12.72 11.83
CA GLN A 70 -11.09 13.86 11.01
C GLN A 70 -11.76 13.45 9.70
N ILE A 71 -11.25 12.40 9.04
CA ILE A 71 -11.88 11.84 7.82
C ILE A 71 -13.30 11.36 8.14
N VAL A 72 -13.46 10.59 9.22
CA VAL A 72 -14.78 10.06 9.63
C VAL A 72 -15.75 11.18 9.95
N GLU A 73 -15.33 12.21 10.71
CA GLU A 73 -16.18 13.35 11.04
C GLU A 73 -16.60 14.15 9.82
N THR A 74 -15.69 14.37 8.87
CA THR A 74 -15.99 15.08 7.62
C THR A 74 -17.04 14.33 6.81
N ILE A 75 -16.82 13.03 6.57
CA ILE A 75 -17.76 12.19 5.81
C ILE A 75 -19.12 12.12 6.53
N ALA A 76 -19.13 12.00 7.85
CA ALA A 76 -20.36 11.98 8.63
C ALA A 76 -21.15 13.29 8.48
N GLY A 77 -20.46 14.43 8.52
CA GLY A 77 -21.05 15.75 8.28
C GLY A 77 -21.65 15.87 6.88
N ASP A 78 -20.91 15.49 5.85
CA ASP A 78 -21.35 15.55 4.44
C ASP A 78 -22.58 14.65 4.21
N VAL A 79 -22.58 13.44 4.76
CA VAL A 79 -23.72 12.52 4.66
C VAL A 79 -24.95 13.08 5.38
N ALA A 80 -24.76 13.74 6.53
CA ALA A 80 -25.86 14.38 7.25
C ALA A 80 -26.44 15.56 6.47
N ALA A 81 -25.58 16.40 5.87
CA ALA A 81 -25.98 17.51 5.02
C ALA A 81 -26.77 17.01 3.80
N LEU A 82 -26.23 16.01 3.08
CA LEU A 82 -26.90 15.40 1.93
C LEU A 82 -28.29 14.85 2.30
N ARG A 83 -28.43 14.18 3.45
CA ARG A 83 -29.73 13.69 3.93
C ARG A 83 -30.70 14.82 4.25
N ALA A 84 -30.22 15.97 4.72
CA ALA A 84 -31.07 17.12 4.98
C ALA A 84 -31.55 17.76 3.66
N GLU A 85 -30.65 17.91 2.69
CA GLU A 85 -30.97 18.39 1.34
C GLU A 85 -32.02 17.48 0.65
N MET A 86 -31.84 16.16 0.72
CA MET A 86 -32.79 15.17 0.17
C MET A 86 -34.17 15.20 0.82
N LYS A 87 -34.30 15.73 2.05
CA LYS A 87 -35.59 15.90 2.74
C LYS A 87 -36.24 17.25 2.45
N ALA A 88 -35.46 18.23 2.03
CA ALA A 88 -35.91 19.59 1.76
C ALA A 88 -36.38 19.81 0.31
N GLY A 89 -35.92 18.96 -0.62
CA GLY A 89 -36.47 18.81 -1.97
C GLY A 89 -37.58 17.78 -2.05
#